data_AF-A0A6P6F9D5-F1
#
_entry.id   AF-A0A6P6F9D5-F1
#
_cell.length_a   1.000
_cell.length_b   1.000
_cell.length_c   1.000
_cell.angle_alpha   90.00
_cell.angle_beta   90.00
_cell.angle_gamma   90.00
#
_symmetry.space_group_name_H-M   'P 1'
#
loop_
_entity.id
_entity.type
_entity.pdbx_description
1 polymer ?
#
loop_
_entity_poly.entity_id
_entity_poly.type
_entity_poly.pdbx_seq_one_letter_code
_entity_poly.pdbx_strand_id
1 'polypeptide(L)'
;MSLSTTVSTIEEKVIEEAPSPVESEHVFAEIPIESPAERETIIDKLRELLSERSNLRRKNRLLEIWVTRNMKKTQQRMTPSDSTKTREQMEEIYKEALREYKMQVDEILTREAELTYEMQNYTQKVTTLKEEDDRIFGLFLNRQKEVSVGLVFSKTGRKLTEKMMDNLIRRQTTRRLILARDRQSYVFLQHRLDDLNMHLKIAETLGEGMTTMDYEALHIANCGYKDRLDERDRELERLRIKIAETVNGVAQYKEKEVCIAEDIEFEQKNLDRKREENTKIRERVNNAHLVLNEIRETLNERSTSAGLLVAQQELMEMQKMITMKKELKAKIELIKQEIELYQPMKQKIKKSQQLRATYP
;
A
#
# COMPACT_ATOMS: atom_id res chain seq x y z
N MET A 1 -5.32 74.01 53.87
CA MET A 1 -4.53 75.08 53.23
C MET A 1 -4.75 74.99 51.75
N SER A 2 -5.46 75.99 51.25
CA SER A 2 -5.70 76.41 49.86
C SER A 2 -4.35 76.57 49.11
N LEU A 3 -4.19 76.42 47.79
CA LEU A 3 -5.01 76.86 46.66
C LEU A 3 -4.80 75.98 45.41
N SER A 4 -5.92 75.69 44.76
CA SER A 4 -6.20 75.55 43.33
C SER A 4 -5.30 76.36 42.36
N THR A 5 -5.08 75.87 41.11
CA THR A 5 -5.66 76.46 39.86
C THR A 5 -4.90 76.06 38.56
N THR A 6 -5.61 75.29 37.72
CA THR A 6 -5.75 75.24 36.22
C THR A 6 -4.58 75.38 35.22
N VAL A 7 -4.52 74.37 34.33
CA VAL A 7 -4.64 74.40 32.83
C VAL A 7 -3.98 75.56 32.06
N SER A 8 -3.09 75.24 31.10
CA SER A 8 -3.23 75.60 29.68
C SER A 8 -2.14 75.00 28.79
N THR A 9 -2.60 74.30 27.76
CA THR A 9 -1.99 74.05 26.46
C THR A 9 -1.36 75.30 25.86
N ILE A 10 -0.12 75.20 25.37
CA ILE A 10 0.43 76.06 24.30
C ILE A 10 1.28 75.19 23.38
N GLU A 11 0.82 75.03 22.15
CA GLU A 11 1.60 74.64 20.98
C GLU A 11 2.58 75.78 20.67
N GLU A 12 3.87 75.48 20.57
CA GLU A 12 4.83 76.43 20.02
C GLU A 12 5.57 75.76 18.86
N LYS A 13 5.09 76.08 17.65
CA LYS A 13 5.77 75.86 16.39
C LYS A 13 7.02 76.74 16.39
N VAL A 14 8.19 76.14 16.54
CA VAL A 14 9.45 76.78 16.15
C VAL A 14 9.76 76.35 14.72
N ILE A 15 9.43 77.26 13.80
CA ILE A 15 9.96 77.30 12.45
C ILE A 15 11.40 77.77 12.61
N GLU A 16 12.36 76.85 12.57
CA GLU A 16 13.77 77.22 12.42
C GLU A 16 14.06 77.46 10.94
N GLU A 17 14.44 78.71 10.68
CA GLU A 17 14.76 79.32 9.41
C GLU A 17 15.85 78.54 8.66
N ALA A 18 15.61 78.29 7.38
CA ALA A 18 16.65 77.88 6.46
C ALA A 18 17.68 79.02 6.34
N PRO A 19 18.97 78.80 6.64
CA PRO A 19 19.99 79.75 6.25
C PRO A 19 20.17 79.71 4.74
N SER A 20 20.24 80.91 4.16
CA SER A 20 20.44 81.23 2.76
C SER A 20 21.65 80.51 2.13
N PRO A 21 21.66 80.31 0.79
CA PRO A 21 22.82 79.78 0.11
C PRO A 21 23.91 80.86 0.13
N VAL A 22 24.90 80.69 0.99
CA VAL A 22 26.17 81.40 0.84
C VAL A 22 26.84 80.78 -0.38
N GLU A 23 26.78 81.49 -1.50
CA GLU A 23 27.66 81.28 -2.65
C GLU A 23 29.11 81.47 -2.17
N SER A 24 29.68 80.39 -1.66
CA SER A 24 31.11 80.29 -1.43
C SER A 24 31.74 79.97 -2.77
N GLU A 25 32.40 80.96 -3.36
CA GLU A 25 33.37 80.79 -4.43
C GLU A 25 34.38 79.71 -4.00
N HIS A 26 34.09 78.47 -4.35
CA HIS A 26 35.05 77.38 -4.26
C HIS A 26 36.06 77.62 -5.38
N VAL A 27 37.11 78.35 -5.04
CA VAL A 27 38.39 78.27 -5.74
C VAL A 27 38.78 76.80 -5.74
N PHE A 28 38.64 76.14 -6.89
CA PHE A 28 39.17 74.79 -7.09
C PHE A 28 40.68 74.89 -6.88
N ALA A 29 41.13 74.49 -5.68
CA ALA A 29 42.53 74.18 -5.47
C ALA A 29 42.90 73.12 -6.50
N GLU A 30 43.79 73.49 -7.42
CA GLU A 30 44.37 72.58 -8.39
C GLU A 30 44.91 71.36 -7.63
N ILE A 31 44.25 70.22 -7.86
CA ILE A 31 44.66 68.93 -7.31
C ILE A 31 46.07 68.68 -7.86
N PRO A 32 47.10 68.53 -7.00
CA PRO A 32 48.43 68.14 -7.46
C PRO A 32 48.31 66.86 -8.29
N ILE A 33 48.98 66.81 -9.44
CA ILE A 33 49.00 65.64 -10.31
C ILE A 33 49.72 64.52 -9.55
N GLU A 34 48.96 63.75 -8.78
CA GLU A 34 49.45 62.55 -8.11
C GLU A 34 49.87 61.53 -9.16
N SER A 35 51.02 60.91 -8.93
CA SER A 35 51.56 59.87 -9.79
C SER A 35 50.51 58.75 -9.99
N PRO A 36 50.24 58.30 -11.23
CA PRO A 36 49.22 57.29 -11.50
C PRO A 36 49.46 55.98 -10.72
N ALA A 37 50.72 55.69 -10.37
CA ALA A 37 51.09 54.53 -9.56
C ALA A 37 50.59 54.64 -8.10
N GLU A 38 50.59 55.84 -7.52
CA GLU A 38 50.08 56.07 -6.16
C GLU A 38 48.56 55.94 -6.14
N ARG A 39 47.89 56.46 -7.18
CA ARG A 39 46.44 56.31 -7.36
C ARG A 39 46.01 54.85 -7.50
N GLU A 40 46.73 54.03 -8.27
CA GLU A 40 46.44 52.59 -8.40
C GLU A 40 46.61 51.86 -7.06
N THR A 41 47.68 52.14 -6.31
CA THR A 41 47.87 51.52 -4.99
C THR A 41 46.80 51.92 -3.96
N ILE A 42 46.27 53.14 -4.05
CA ILE A 42 45.17 53.61 -3.21
C ILE A 42 43.87 52.91 -3.61
N ILE A 43 43.61 52.76 -4.91
CA ILE A 43 42.43 52.05 -5.42
C ILE A 43 42.44 50.58 -4.99
N ASP A 44 43.59 49.90 -5.05
CA ASP A 44 43.70 48.50 -4.64
C ASP A 44 43.53 48.34 -3.13
N LYS A 45 44.15 49.21 -2.31
CA LYS A 45 43.88 49.24 -0.86
C LYS A 45 42.42 49.50 -0.55
N LEU A 46 41.75 50.36 -1.31
CA LEU A 46 40.33 50.66 -1.12
C LEU A 46 39.46 49.43 -1.47
N ARG A 47 39.80 48.69 -2.53
CA ARG A 47 39.13 47.43 -2.88
C ARG A 47 39.33 46.36 -1.80
N GLU A 48 40.56 46.20 -1.28
CA GLU A 48 40.86 45.31 -0.17
C GLU A 48 40.03 45.68 1.06
N LEU A 49 40.04 46.94 1.49
CA LEU A 49 39.27 47.43 2.64
C LEU A 49 37.76 47.28 2.45
N LEU A 50 37.23 47.45 1.23
CA LEU A 50 35.82 47.19 0.94
C LEU A 50 35.49 45.70 1.03
N SER A 51 36.39 44.82 0.58
CA SER A 51 36.23 43.38 0.71
C SER A 51 36.27 42.94 2.17
N GLU A 52 37.20 43.49 2.97
CA GLU A 52 37.29 43.27 4.41
C GLU A 52 36.05 43.77 5.13
N ARG A 53 35.57 44.98 4.81
CA ARG A 53 34.32 45.52 5.35
C ARG A 53 33.13 44.61 5.04
N SER A 54 33.07 44.05 3.84
CA SER A 54 31.99 43.13 3.45
C SER A 54 32.06 41.81 4.25
N ASN A 55 33.27 41.28 4.46
CA ASN A 55 33.51 40.08 5.26
C ASN A 55 33.21 40.32 6.74
N LEU A 56 33.61 41.46 7.28
CA LEU A 56 33.30 41.88 8.65
C LEU A 56 31.80 42.06 8.84
N ARG A 57 31.07 42.65 7.90
CA ARG A 57 29.61 42.73 7.95
C ARG A 57 28.95 41.36 7.96
N ARG A 58 29.43 40.41 7.15
CA ARG A 58 28.93 39.03 7.16
C ARG A 58 29.18 38.35 8.51
N LYS A 59 30.41 38.45 9.03
CA LYS A 59 30.76 37.91 10.35
C LYS A 59 29.92 38.54 11.46
N ASN A 60 29.76 39.86 11.45
CA ASN A 60 28.98 40.58 12.45
C ASN A 60 27.50 40.17 12.39
N ARG A 61 26.92 40.06 11.19
CA ARG A 61 25.54 39.54 11.02
C ARG A 61 25.37 38.11 11.50
N LEU A 62 26.36 37.24 11.28
CA LEU A 62 26.34 35.87 11.81
C LEU A 62 26.42 35.86 13.35
N LEU A 63 27.26 36.71 13.93
CA LEU A 63 27.35 36.88 15.38
C LEU A 63 26.05 37.45 15.96
N GLU A 64 25.43 38.44 15.33
CA GLU A 64 24.11 38.95 15.72
C GLU A 64 23.04 37.86 15.69
N ILE A 65 23.00 37.04 14.63
CA ILE A 65 22.09 35.89 14.53
C ILE A 65 22.39 34.87 15.64
N TRP A 66 23.66 34.60 15.92
CA TRP A 66 24.08 33.67 16.95
C TRP A 66 23.72 34.17 18.36
N VAL A 67 24.01 35.44 18.66
CA VAL A 67 23.67 36.11 19.93
C VAL A 67 22.16 36.14 20.10
N THR A 68 21.39 36.58 19.11
CA THR A 68 19.92 36.60 19.21
C THR A 68 19.33 35.21 19.39
N ARG A 69 19.87 34.19 18.71
CA ARG A 69 19.43 32.79 18.86
C ARG A 69 19.77 32.23 20.24
N ASN A 70 20.97 32.50 20.75
CA ASN A 70 21.36 32.07 22.09
C ASN A 70 20.62 32.84 23.18
N MET A 71 20.46 34.16 23.06
CA MET A 71 19.66 34.93 24.00
C MET A 71 18.20 34.48 24.02
N LYS A 72 17.59 34.16 22.86
CA LYS A 72 16.24 33.58 22.81
C LYS A 72 16.17 32.20 23.46
N LYS A 73 17.18 31.33 23.25
CA LYS A 73 17.26 30.02 23.92
C LYS A 73 17.47 30.16 25.44
N THR A 74 18.32 31.08 25.88
CA THR A 74 18.57 31.37 27.29
C THR A 74 17.34 31.99 27.94
N GLN A 75 16.66 32.93 27.27
CA GLN A 75 15.37 33.45 27.70
C GLN A 75 14.32 32.34 27.76
N GLN A 76 14.18 31.47 26.76
CA GLN A 76 13.25 30.34 26.83
C GLN A 76 13.58 29.33 27.94
N ARG A 77 14.86 29.13 28.28
CA ARG A 77 15.26 28.32 29.44
C ARG A 77 15.00 29.01 30.78
N MET A 78 15.07 30.36 30.79
CA MET A 78 14.90 31.19 31.99
C MET A 78 13.49 31.73 32.19
N THR A 79 12.60 31.59 31.20
CA THR A 79 11.19 31.94 31.31
C THR A 79 10.39 30.64 31.34
N PRO A 80 9.83 30.24 32.49
CA PRO A 80 8.97 29.07 32.56
C PRO A 80 7.70 29.27 31.73
N SER A 81 7.18 28.18 31.16
CA SER A 81 5.82 28.07 30.62
C SER A 81 4.73 28.47 31.63
N ASP A 82 5.02 28.34 32.94
CA ASP A 82 4.01 28.41 33.99
C ASP A 82 4.29 29.57 34.95
N SER A 83 3.33 30.50 35.05
CA SER A 83 3.38 31.72 35.88
C SER A 83 3.18 31.47 37.38
N THR A 84 3.47 30.26 37.88
CA THR A 84 3.17 29.82 39.26
C THR A 84 4.41 29.47 40.11
N LYS A 85 5.63 29.65 39.59
CA LYS A 85 6.85 29.42 40.38
C LYS A 85 7.20 30.64 41.23
N THR A 86 7.39 30.43 42.54
CA THR A 86 7.81 31.44 43.51
C THR A 86 9.18 32.01 43.12
N ARG A 87 9.41 33.32 43.36
CA ARG A 87 10.68 34.02 43.08
C ARG A 87 11.93 33.26 43.56
N GLU A 88 11.83 32.56 44.68
CA GLU A 88 12.90 31.74 45.25
C GLU A 88 13.28 30.54 44.36
N GLN A 89 12.32 29.87 43.75
CA GLN A 89 12.56 28.75 42.81
C GLN A 89 13.23 29.25 41.52
N MET A 90 12.92 30.48 41.11
CA MET A 90 13.62 31.12 39.99
C MET A 90 15.08 31.38 40.35
N GLU A 91 15.33 31.96 41.52
CA GLU A 91 16.69 32.20 42.02
C GLU A 91 17.51 30.90 42.16
N GLU A 92 16.88 29.78 42.52
CA GLU A 92 17.50 28.45 42.53
C GLU A 92 17.91 27.98 41.12
N ILE A 93 17.02 28.09 40.13
CA ILE A 93 17.33 27.74 38.73
C ILE A 93 18.46 28.64 38.19
N TYR A 94 18.46 29.93 38.50
CA TYR A 94 19.55 30.83 38.13
C TYR A 94 20.88 30.45 38.80
N LYS A 95 20.85 30.07 40.09
CA LYS A 95 22.03 29.59 40.82
C LYS A 95 22.54 28.26 40.26
N GLU A 96 21.66 27.37 39.80
CA GLU A 96 22.02 26.13 39.12
C GLU A 96 22.68 26.40 37.76
N ALA A 97 22.08 27.23 36.91
CA ALA A 97 22.67 27.62 35.63
C ALA A 97 24.03 28.32 35.82
N LEU A 98 24.15 29.22 36.80
CA LEU A 98 25.43 29.87 37.13
C LEU A 98 26.48 28.86 37.63
N ARG A 99 26.07 27.84 38.40
CA ARG A 99 26.96 26.75 38.80
C ARG A 99 27.42 25.93 37.60
N GLU A 100 26.52 25.58 36.68
CA GLU A 100 26.87 24.88 35.44
C GLU A 100 27.84 25.69 34.57
N TYR A 101 27.57 26.99 34.39
CA TYR A 101 28.48 27.87 33.65
C TYR A 101 29.85 27.97 34.33
N LYS A 102 29.88 28.11 35.66
CA LYS A 102 31.14 28.11 36.40
C LYS A 102 31.92 26.81 36.21
N MET A 103 31.24 25.67 36.31
CA MET A 103 31.85 24.36 36.06
C MET A 103 32.41 24.24 34.63
N GLN A 104 31.67 24.71 33.62
CA GLN A 104 32.16 24.72 32.23
C GLN A 104 33.38 25.64 32.05
N VAL A 105 33.38 26.81 32.68
CA VAL A 105 34.52 27.73 32.64
C VAL A 105 35.73 27.11 33.33
N ASP A 106 35.56 26.53 34.52
CA ASP A 106 36.64 25.86 35.25
C ASP A 106 37.19 24.65 34.45
N GLU A 107 36.32 23.91 33.76
CA GLU A 107 36.71 22.82 32.86
C GLU A 107 37.48 23.30 31.62
N ILE A 108 37.10 24.44 31.04
CA ILE A 108 37.84 25.06 29.93
C ILE A 108 39.21 25.53 30.42
N LEU A 109 39.26 26.23 31.56
CA LEU A 109 40.51 26.76 32.11
C LEU A 109 41.50 25.64 32.48
N THR A 110 41.00 24.54 33.04
CA THR A 110 41.83 23.35 33.34
C THR A 110 42.36 22.71 32.07
N ARG A 111 41.53 22.51 31.04
CA ARG A 111 41.99 22.04 29.71
C ARG A 111 43.00 22.97 29.06
N GLU A 112 42.79 24.28 29.15
CA GLU A 112 43.75 25.26 28.62
C GLU A 112 45.09 25.18 29.37
N ALA A 113 45.06 25.04 30.69
CA ALA A 113 46.26 24.83 31.49
C ALA A 113 47.00 23.53 31.12
N GLU A 114 46.26 22.44 30.91
CA GLU A 114 46.81 21.15 30.47
C GLU A 114 47.44 21.27 29.07
N LEU A 115 46.72 21.84 28.10
CA LEU A 115 47.22 22.02 26.73
C LEU A 115 48.44 22.94 26.69
N THR A 116 48.44 24.03 27.46
CA THR A 116 49.60 24.93 27.51
C THR A 116 50.81 24.24 28.14
N TYR A 117 50.62 23.43 29.18
CA TYR A 117 51.68 22.60 29.76
C TYR A 117 52.20 21.56 28.76
N GLU A 118 51.32 20.85 28.06
CA GLU A 118 51.72 19.92 27.00
C GLU A 118 52.48 20.61 25.87
N MET A 119 52.00 21.76 25.40
CA MET A 119 52.70 22.57 24.40
C MET A 119 54.09 23.00 24.88
N GLN A 120 54.23 23.42 26.13
CA GLN A 120 55.54 23.75 26.70
C GLN A 120 56.45 22.52 26.75
N ASN A 121 55.94 21.36 27.14
CA ASN A 121 56.72 20.12 27.13
C ASN A 121 57.16 19.72 25.72
N TYR A 122 56.27 19.81 24.73
CA TYR A 122 56.62 19.50 23.34
C TYR A 122 57.59 20.52 22.75
N THR A 123 57.45 21.81 23.05
CA THR A 123 58.40 22.82 22.59
C THR A 123 59.79 22.57 23.18
N GLN A 124 59.90 22.27 24.48
CA GLN A 124 61.17 21.88 25.12
C GLN A 124 61.78 20.61 24.52
N LYS A 125 60.96 19.58 24.25
CA LYS A 125 61.44 18.35 23.55
C LYS A 125 61.95 18.65 22.15
N VAL A 126 61.27 19.52 21.41
CA VAL A 126 61.69 19.91 20.06
C VAL A 126 62.97 20.74 20.08
N THR A 127 63.13 21.66 21.03
CA THR A 127 64.35 22.47 21.15
C THR A 127 65.55 21.61 21.52
N THR A 128 65.41 20.74 22.51
CA THR A 128 66.49 19.81 22.93
C THR A 128 66.92 18.89 21.79
N LEU A 129 65.97 18.28 21.07
CA LEU A 129 66.29 17.44 19.91
C LEU A 129 66.95 18.23 18.76
N LYS A 130 66.54 19.47 18.53
CA LYS A 130 67.19 20.34 17.53
C LYS A 130 68.62 20.67 17.91
N GLU A 131 68.87 21.01 19.17
CA GLU A 131 70.21 21.30 19.67
C GLU A 131 71.13 20.08 19.58
N GLU A 132 70.62 18.90 19.92
CA GLU A 132 71.35 17.64 19.77
C GLU A 132 71.67 17.34 18.29
N ASP A 133 70.69 17.50 17.40
CA ASP A 133 70.85 17.28 15.96
C ASP A 133 71.86 18.26 15.33
N ASP A 134 71.80 19.53 15.70
CA ASP A 134 72.75 20.55 15.25
C ASP A 134 74.15 20.28 15.78
N ARG A 135 74.28 19.83 17.04
CA ARG A 135 75.56 19.43 17.63
C ARG A 135 76.16 18.23 16.89
N ILE A 136 75.39 17.16 16.68
CA ILE A 136 75.86 15.95 15.99
C ILE A 136 76.26 16.29 14.55
N PHE A 137 75.45 17.08 13.85
CA PHE A 137 75.73 17.47 12.48
C PHE A 137 76.95 18.40 12.39
N GLY A 138 77.12 19.34 13.33
CA GLY A 138 78.31 20.18 13.42
C GLY A 138 79.57 19.36 13.63
N LEU A 139 79.55 18.38 14.54
CA LEU A 139 80.68 17.46 14.75
C LEU A 139 80.98 16.64 13.49
N PHE A 140 79.97 16.16 12.79
CA PHE A 140 80.12 15.45 11.52
C PHE A 140 80.80 16.32 10.46
N LEU A 141 80.35 17.57 10.28
CA LEU A 141 80.94 18.50 9.32
C LEU A 141 82.39 18.87 9.66
N ASN A 142 82.70 19.07 10.95
CA ASN A 142 84.06 19.35 11.40
C ASN A 142 85.00 18.18 11.09
N ARG A 143 84.59 16.95 11.45
CA ARG A 143 85.37 15.74 11.11
C ARG A 143 85.52 15.56 9.61
N GLN A 144 84.47 15.85 8.84
CA GLN A 144 84.53 15.78 7.38
C GLN A 144 85.56 16.79 6.84
N LYS A 145 85.59 18.02 7.39
CA LYS A 145 86.56 19.05 7.01
C LYS A 145 87.99 18.62 7.35
N GLU A 146 88.23 18.13 8.56
CA GLU A 146 89.54 17.64 9.02
C GLU A 146 90.10 16.53 8.14
N VAL A 147 89.28 15.53 7.80
CA VAL A 147 89.71 14.38 6.98
C VAL A 147 89.88 14.75 5.52
N SER A 148 89.08 15.69 5.00
CA SER A 148 89.02 15.95 3.56
C SER A 148 90.04 16.97 3.08
N VAL A 149 90.47 17.91 3.93
CA VAL A 149 91.46 18.92 3.56
C VAL A 149 92.80 18.24 3.28
N GLY A 150 93.32 18.44 2.06
CA GLY A 150 94.57 17.82 1.61
C GLY A 150 94.41 16.50 0.86
N LEU A 151 93.21 15.90 0.79
CA LEU A 151 92.93 14.76 -0.10
C LEU A 151 93.10 15.17 -1.57
N VAL A 152 93.63 14.27 -2.38
CA VAL A 152 93.85 14.49 -3.82
C VAL A 152 92.71 13.83 -4.60
N PHE A 153 92.08 14.57 -5.50
CA PHE A 153 91.10 14.00 -6.42
C PHE A 153 91.76 13.01 -7.39
N SER A 154 91.29 11.77 -7.42
CA SER A 154 91.84 10.72 -8.30
C SER A 154 91.77 11.08 -9.80
N LYS A 155 90.74 11.83 -10.22
CA LYS A 155 90.52 12.19 -11.63
C LYS A 155 91.26 13.45 -12.09
N THR A 156 91.53 14.40 -11.20
CA THR A 156 92.09 15.71 -11.55
C THR A 156 93.45 15.98 -10.92
N GLY A 157 93.92 15.14 -9.99
CA GLY A 157 95.20 15.29 -9.28
C GLY A 157 95.29 16.53 -8.39
N ARG A 158 94.23 17.32 -8.29
CA ARG A 158 94.18 18.54 -7.49
C ARG A 158 93.85 18.20 -6.04
N LYS A 159 94.54 18.87 -5.11
CA LYS A 159 94.24 18.80 -3.67
C LYS A 159 92.93 19.52 -3.37
N LEU A 160 92.12 18.94 -2.49
CA LEU A 160 90.95 19.61 -1.96
C LEU A 160 91.39 20.73 -1.03
N THR A 161 91.14 21.97 -1.45
CA THR A 161 91.45 23.17 -0.67
C THR A 161 90.36 23.41 0.38
N GLU A 162 90.74 24.07 1.47
CA GLU A 162 89.81 24.40 2.55
C GLU A 162 88.59 25.20 2.04
N LYS A 163 88.82 26.19 1.17
CA LYS A 163 87.75 26.98 0.54
C LYS A 163 86.76 26.14 -0.27
N MET A 164 87.25 25.10 -0.97
CA MET A 164 86.38 24.20 -1.74
C MET A 164 85.53 23.34 -0.79
N MET A 165 86.12 22.88 0.31
CA MET A 165 85.41 22.11 1.32
C MET A 165 84.33 22.95 2.02
N ASP A 166 84.64 24.19 2.40
CA ASP A 166 83.66 25.11 3.01
C ASP A 166 82.46 25.37 2.09
N ASN A 167 82.69 25.47 0.77
CA ASN A 167 81.62 25.61 -0.21
C ASN A 167 80.74 24.35 -0.31
N LEU A 168 81.33 23.15 -0.23
CA LEU A 168 80.59 21.89 -0.21
C LEU A 168 79.76 21.75 1.07
N ILE A 169 80.34 22.10 2.23
CA ILE A 169 79.63 22.12 3.52
C ILE A 169 78.44 23.07 3.44
N ARG A 170 78.63 24.30 2.96
CA ARG A 170 77.52 25.26 2.77
C ARG A 170 76.40 24.67 1.91
N ARG A 171 76.73 24.07 0.77
CA ARG A 171 75.74 23.42 -0.12
C ARG A 171 75.02 22.27 0.57
N GLN A 172 75.73 21.45 1.35
CA GLN A 172 75.14 20.34 2.10
C GLN A 172 74.19 20.83 3.18
N THR A 173 74.57 21.86 3.94
CA THR A 173 73.71 22.49 4.95
C THR A 173 72.46 23.10 4.32
N THR A 174 72.59 23.84 3.21
CA THR A 174 71.42 24.39 2.50
C THR A 174 70.49 23.30 2.00
N ARG A 175 71.02 22.23 1.40
CA ARG A 175 70.20 21.09 0.94
C ARG A 175 69.51 20.37 2.08
N ARG A 176 70.18 20.23 3.23
CA ARG A 176 69.59 19.64 4.45
C ARG A 176 68.39 20.46 4.91
N LEU A 177 68.51 21.78 4.97
CA LEU A 177 67.41 22.67 5.37
C LEU A 177 66.21 22.54 4.42
N ILE A 178 66.45 22.46 3.11
CA ILE A 178 65.41 22.24 2.11
C ILE A 178 64.72 20.89 2.34
N LEU A 179 65.49 19.81 2.48
CA LEU A 179 64.94 18.47 2.74
C LEU A 179 64.15 18.39 4.06
N ALA A 180 64.60 19.07 5.11
CA ALA A 180 63.88 19.13 6.38
C ALA A 180 62.53 19.84 6.21
N ARG A 181 62.51 20.96 5.48
CA ARG A 181 61.27 21.69 5.15
C ARG A 181 60.32 20.82 4.31
N ASP A 182 60.82 20.18 3.26
CA ASP A 182 60.00 19.34 2.38
C ASP A 182 59.39 18.15 3.13
N ARG A 183 60.17 17.51 4.01
CA ARG A 183 59.67 16.44 4.89
C ARG A 183 58.59 16.93 5.84
N GLN A 184 58.79 18.10 6.45
CA GLN A 184 57.78 18.70 7.31
C GLN A 184 56.49 18.99 6.52
N SER A 185 56.61 19.55 5.31
CA SER A 185 55.46 19.78 4.43
C SER A 185 54.76 18.49 4.02
N TYR A 186 55.49 17.42 3.72
CA TYR A 186 54.93 16.11 3.40
C TYR A 186 54.11 15.55 4.57
N VAL A 187 54.65 15.58 5.80
CA VAL A 187 53.95 15.11 7.01
C VAL A 187 52.65 15.90 7.24
N PHE A 188 52.69 17.23 7.08
CA PHE A 188 51.47 18.04 7.18
C PHE A 188 50.44 17.71 6.11
N LEU A 189 50.88 17.47 4.87
CA LEU A 189 49.98 17.13 3.78
C LEU A 189 49.34 15.76 3.99
N GLN A 190 50.08 14.80 4.55
CA GLN A 190 49.59 13.49 4.91
C GLN A 190 48.50 13.58 5.99
N HIS A 191 48.76 14.29 7.10
CA HIS A 191 47.74 14.50 8.13
C HIS A 191 46.49 15.20 7.60
N ARG A 192 46.66 16.22 6.74
CA ARG A 192 45.53 16.91 6.10
C ARG A 192 44.73 15.98 5.19
N LEU A 193 45.39 15.07 4.49
CA LEU A 193 44.72 14.05 3.67
C LEU A 193 43.93 13.08 4.55
N ASP A 194 44.51 12.65 5.67
CA ASP A 194 43.84 11.79 6.65
C ASP A 194 42.59 12.47 7.25
N ASP A 195 42.70 13.75 7.62
CA ASP A 195 41.57 14.56 8.11
C ASP A 195 40.46 14.69 7.06
N LEU A 196 40.83 14.96 5.81
CA LEU A 196 39.87 15.05 4.70
C LEU A 196 39.20 13.70 4.44
N ASN A 197 39.93 12.59 4.50
CA ASN A 197 39.37 11.26 4.36
C ASN A 197 38.42 10.92 5.52
N MET A 198 38.74 11.31 6.76
CA MET A 198 37.85 11.14 7.89
C MET A 198 36.57 11.95 7.72
N HIS A 199 36.68 13.22 7.31
CA HIS A 199 35.52 14.05 7.05
C HIS A 199 34.66 13.53 5.89
N LEU A 200 35.30 13.05 4.82
CA LEU A 200 34.62 12.43 3.69
C LEU A 200 33.88 11.17 4.12
N LYS A 201 34.52 10.31 4.92
CA LYS A 201 33.88 9.11 5.47
C LYS A 201 32.68 9.45 6.35
N ILE A 202 32.80 10.46 7.22
CA ILE A 202 31.69 10.95 8.05
C ILE A 202 30.55 11.49 7.16
N ALA A 203 30.87 12.20 6.08
CA ALA A 203 29.88 12.74 5.14
C ALA A 203 29.20 11.65 4.30
N GLU A 204 29.91 10.59 3.93
CA GLU A 204 29.38 9.43 3.20
C GLU A 204 28.50 8.54 4.08
N THR A 205 28.79 8.46 5.38
CA THR A 205 27.97 7.72 6.33
C THR A 205 26.75 8.55 6.73
N LEU A 206 25.56 8.16 6.29
CA LEU A 206 24.29 8.80 6.71
C LEU A 206 23.80 8.32 8.09
N GLY A 207 24.56 7.44 8.75
CA GLY A 207 24.22 6.86 10.04
C GLY A 207 25.26 5.84 10.50
N GLU A 208 24.86 4.98 11.43
CA GLU A 208 25.75 3.98 12.03
C GLU A 208 26.12 2.89 11.01
N GLY A 209 27.28 3.05 10.36
CA GLY A 209 27.85 2.06 9.45
C GLY A 209 27.17 1.92 8.09
N MET A 210 26.19 2.77 7.77
CA MET A 210 25.49 2.76 6.47
C MET A 210 25.98 3.90 5.58
N THR A 211 26.43 3.54 4.38
CA THR A 211 26.79 4.50 3.33
C THR A 211 25.56 4.93 2.53
N THR A 212 25.66 6.04 1.79
CA THR A 212 24.66 6.47 0.79
C THR A 212 24.24 5.33 -0.13
N MET A 213 25.20 4.52 -0.60
CA MET A 213 24.97 3.40 -1.49
C MET A 213 24.11 2.31 -0.85
N ASP A 214 24.34 2.01 0.43
CA ASP A 214 23.55 1.02 1.16
C ASP A 214 22.09 1.47 1.30
N TYR A 215 21.86 2.77 1.52
CA TYR A 215 20.51 3.35 1.54
C TYR A 215 19.81 3.24 0.18
N GLU A 216 20.51 3.52 -0.91
CA GLU A 216 19.96 3.36 -2.27
C GLU A 216 19.60 1.90 -2.56
N ALA A 217 20.47 0.96 -2.18
CA ALA A 217 20.21 -0.47 -2.32
C ALA A 217 18.96 -0.89 -1.51
N LEU A 218 18.84 -0.41 -0.27
CA LEU A 218 17.68 -0.67 0.58
C LEU A 218 16.40 -0.03 0.02
N HIS A 219 16.51 1.16 -0.56
CA HIS A 219 15.39 1.85 -1.20
C HIS A 219 14.87 1.05 -2.41
N ILE A 220 15.78 0.59 -3.28
CA ILE A 220 15.44 -0.25 -4.43
C ILE A 220 14.78 -1.55 -3.98
N ALA A 221 15.32 -2.20 -2.95
CA ALA A 221 14.73 -3.42 -2.39
C ALA A 221 13.32 -3.17 -1.83
N ASN A 222 13.11 -2.06 -1.11
CA ASN A 222 11.80 -1.68 -0.57
C ASN A 222 10.77 -1.42 -1.69
N CYS A 223 11.16 -0.69 -2.74
CA CYS A 223 10.32 -0.52 -3.93
C CYS A 223 9.95 -1.89 -4.55
N GLY A 224 10.92 -2.80 -4.70
CA GLY A 224 10.65 -4.15 -5.19
C GLY A 224 9.72 -4.98 -4.29
N TYR A 225 9.78 -4.80 -2.96
CA TYR A 225 8.85 -5.45 -2.04
C TYR A 225 7.44 -4.88 -2.14
N LYS A 226 7.29 -3.56 -2.34
CA LYS A 226 5.99 -2.92 -2.60
C LYS A 226 5.36 -3.45 -3.88
N ASP A 227 6.11 -3.51 -4.98
CA ASP A 227 5.59 -4.04 -6.25
C ASP A 227 5.10 -5.50 -6.11
N ARG A 228 5.80 -6.31 -5.30
CA ARG A 228 5.39 -7.69 -4.99
C ARG A 228 4.14 -7.75 -4.14
N LEU A 229 3.99 -6.86 -3.15
CA LEU A 229 2.77 -6.75 -2.36
C LEU A 229 1.58 -6.35 -3.24
N ASP A 230 1.76 -5.35 -4.10
CA ASP A 230 0.72 -4.91 -5.03
C ASP A 230 0.28 -6.04 -5.99
N GLU A 231 1.21 -6.87 -6.48
CA GLU A 231 0.84 -8.03 -7.30
C GLU A 231 0.09 -9.09 -6.50
N ARG A 232 0.49 -9.36 -5.24
CA ARG A 232 -0.25 -10.28 -4.37
C ARG A 232 -1.65 -9.77 -4.06
N ASP A 233 -1.82 -8.47 -3.84
CA ASP A 233 -3.13 -7.87 -3.61
C ASP A 233 -4.03 -7.98 -4.85
N ARG A 234 -3.47 -7.77 -6.05
CA ARG A 234 -4.22 -8.04 -7.31
C ARG A 234 -4.61 -9.51 -7.43
N GLU A 235 -3.73 -10.44 -7.09
CA GLU A 235 -4.05 -11.88 -7.08
C GLU A 235 -5.15 -12.23 -6.08
N LEU A 236 -5.10 -11.68 -4.86
CA LEU A 236 -6.14 -11.86 -3.86
C LEU A 236 -7.48 -11.33 -4.34
N GLU A 237 -7.50 -10.18 -5.01
CA GLU A 237 -8.73 -9.63 -5.56
C GLU A 237 -9.30 -10.52 -6.68
N ARG A 238 -8.46 -11.03 -7.58
CA ARG A 238 -8.88 -12.04 -8.59
C ARG A 238 -9.51 -13.28 -7.92
N LEU A 239 -8.91 -13.75 -6.82
CA LEU A 239 -9.45 -14.90 -6.08
C LEU A 239 -10.78 -14.59 -5.40
N ARG A 240 -10.94 -13.40 -4.82
CA ARG A 240 -12.22 -12.94 -4.24
C ARG A 240 -13.33 -12.90 -5.27
N ILE A 241 -13.05 -12.36 -6.46
CA ILE A 241 -14.00 -12.34 -7.58
C ILE A 241 -14.40 -13.77 -7.95
N LYS A 242 -13.43 -14.66 -8.11
CA LYS A 242 -13.70 -16.07 -8.44
C LYS A 242 -14.53 -16.78 -7.37
N ILE A 243 -14.26 -16.52 -6.08
CA ILE A 243 -15.07 -17.05 -4.98
C ILE A 243 -16.50 -16.53 -5.08
N ALA A 244 -16.70 -15.22 -5.29
CA ALA A 244 -18.02 -14.64 -5.44
C ALA A 244 -18.80 -15.26 -6.61
N GLU A 245 -18.15 -15.45 -7.76
CA GLU A 245 -18.73 -16.15 -8.91
C GLU A 245 -19.16 -17.58 -8.57
N THR A 246 -18.30 -18.35 -7.89
CA THR A 246 -18.62 -19.72 -7.49
C THR A 246 -19.75 -19.78 -6.48
N VAL A 247 -19.79 -18.87 -5.49
CA VAL A 247 -20.85 -18.80 -4.49
C VAL A 247 -22.19 -18.45 -5.14
N ASN A 248 -22.18 -17.48 -6.08
CA ASN A 248 -23.37 -17.14 -6.86
C ASN A 248 -23.85 -18.34 -7.70
N GLY A 249 -22.93 -19.08 -8.32
CA GLY A 249 -23.26 -20.31 -9.04
C GLY A 249 -23.90 -21.36 -8.12
N VAL A 250 -23.34 -21.60 -6.94
CA VAL A 250 -23.90 -22.53 -5.95
C VAL A 250 -25.27 -22.08 -5.47
N ALA A 251 -25.48 -20.78 -5.26
CA ALA A 251 -26.79 -20.24 -4.89
C ALA A 251 -27.84 -20.51 -5.98
N GLN A 252 -27.50 -20.28 -7.25
CA GLN A 252 -28.38 -20.59 -8.38
C GLN A 252 -28.69 -22.09 -8.48
N TYR A 253 -27.72 -22.97 -8.23
CA TYR A 253 -27.97 -24.41 -8.22
C TYR A 253 -28.91 -24.83 -7.08
N LYS A 254 -28.75 -24.26 -5.88
CA LYS A 254 -29.66 -24.50 -4.76
C LYS A 254 -31.08 -24.02 -5.05
N GLU A 255 -31.23 -22.86 -5.66
CA GLU A 255 -32.56 -22.34 -6.05
C GLU A 255 -33.25 -23.30 -7.03
N LYS A 256 -32.54 -23.76 -8.06
CA LYS A 256 -33.05 -24.76 -9.00
C LYS A 256 -33.38 -26.09 -8.33
N GLU A 257 -32.55 -26.55 -7.40
CA GLU A 257 -32.78 -27.78 -6.64
C GLU A 257 -34.09 -27.69 -5.84
N VAL A 258 -34.34 -26.56 -5.17
CA VAL A 258 -35.58 -26.32 -4.44
C VAL A 258 -36.79 -26.33 -5.38
N CYS A 259 -36.73 -25.63 -6.51
CA CYS A 259 -37.83 -25.65 -7.50
C CYS A 259 -38.12 -27.06 -8.01
N ILE A 260 -37.08 -27.85 -8.34
CA ILE A 260 -37.26 -29.23 -8.79
C ILE A 260 -37.86 -30.10 -7.69
N ALA A 261 -37.45 -29.91 -6.44
CA ALA A 261 -38.02 -30.65 -5.31
C ALA A 261 -39.51 -30.32 -5.12
N GLU A 262 -39.90 -29.06 -5.25
CA GLU A 262 -41.31 -28.62 -5.23
C GLU A 262 -42.12 -29.23 -6.38
N ASP A 263 -41.57 -29.25 -7.60
CA ASP A 263 -42.19 -29.88 -8.77
C ASP A 263 -42.38 -31.39 -8.57
N ILE A 264 -41.37 -32.07 -8.02
CA ILE A 264 -41.46 -33.50 -7.69
C ILE A 264 -42.57 -33.74 -6.67
N GLU A 265 -42.66 -32.93 -5.61
CA GLU A 265 -43.70 -33.06 -4.60
C GLU A 265 -45.10 -32.82 -5.20
N PHE A 266 -45.22 -31.84 -6.09
CA PHE A 266 -46.46 -31.57 -6.82
C PHE A 266 -46.88 -32.75 -7.69
N GLU A 267 -45.96 -33.32 -8.47
CA GLU A 267 -46.27 -34.47 -9.31
C GLU A 267 -46.55 -35.74 -8.50
N GLN A 268 -45.90 -35.92 -7.35
CA GLN A 268 -46.20 -36.99 -6.42
C GLN A 268 -47.66 -36.90 -5.94
N LYS A 269 -48.13 -35.70 -5.56
CA LYS A 269 -49.53 -35.46 -5.17
C LYS A 269 -50.49 -35.74 -6.31
N ASN A 270 -50.15 -35.36 -7.55
CA ASN A 270 -50.95 -35.66 -8.73
C ASN A 270 -51.06 -37.17 -8.97
N LEU A 271 -49.94 -37.88 -8.87
CA LEU A 271 -49.88 -39.33 -9.01
C LEU A 271 -50.76 -40.03 -7.97
N ASP A 272 -50.67 -39.61 -6.70
CA ASP A 272 -51.46 -40.20 -5.62
C ASP A 272 -52.95 -39.93 -5.79
N ARG A 273 -53.34 -38.72 -6.22
CA ARG A 273 -54.73 -38.43 -6.61
C ARG A 273 -55.22 -39.35 -7.73
N LYS A 274 -54.40 -39.59 -8.75
CA LYS A 274 -54.74 -40.52 -9.85
C LYS A 274 -54.81 -41.97 -9.39
N ARG A 275 -53.98 -42.38 -8.43
CA ARG A 275 -54.07 -43.70 -7.80
C ARG A 275 -55.38 -43.84 -7.04
N GLU A 276 -55.80 -42.85 -6.25
CA GLU A 276 -57.09 -42.84 -5.55
C GLU A 276 -58.29 -42.87 -6.51
N GLU A 277 -58.23 -42.12 -7.62
CA GLU A 277 -59.25 -42.20 -8.66
C GLU A 277 -59.32 -43.61 -9.26
N ASN A 278 -58.17 -44.24 -9.50
CA ASN A 278 -58.10 -45.61 -10.02
C ASN A 278 -58.66 -46.63 -9.03
N THR A 279 -58.32 -46.54 -7.74
CA THR A 279 -58.85 -47.45 -6.72
C THR A 279 -60.37 -47.33 -6.60
N LYS A 280 -60.91 -46.10 -6.60
CA LYS A 280 -62.37 -45.86 -6.62
C LYS A 280 -63.04 -46.48 -7.85
N ILE A 281 -62.43 -46.37 -9.03
CA ILE A 281 -62.95 -47.00 -10.24
C ILE A 281 -62.92 -48.53 -10.11
N ARG A 282 -61.81 -49.10 -9.61
CA ARG A 282 -61.70 -50.55 -9.37
C ARG A 282 -62.76 -51.06 -8.40
N GLU A 283 -63.00 -50.34 -7.31
CA GLU A 283 -64.05 -50.65 -6.33
C GLU A 283 -65.44 -50.61 -6.97
N ARG A 284 -65.75 -49.59 -7.77
CA ARG A 284 -67.03 -49.49 -8.50
C ARG A 284 -67.22 -50.66 -9.47
N VAL A 285 -66.17 -51.03 -10.21
CA VAL A 285 -66.19 -52.18 -11.12
C VAL A 285 -66.38 -53.48 -10.33
N ASN A 286 -65.69 -53.65 -9.20
CA ASN A 286 -65.85 -54.81 -8.34
C ASN A 286 -67.27 -54.91 -7.77
N ASN A 287 -67.85 -53.81 -7.30
CA ASN A 287 -69.24 -53.75 -6.83
C ASN A 287 -70.23 -54.11 -7.95
N ALA A 288 -69.99 -53.62 -9.18
CA ALA A 288 -70.80 -54.01 -10.33
C ALA A 288 -70.69 -55.51 -10.64
N HIS A 289 -69.50 -56.10 -10.51
CA HIS A 289 -69.32 -57.54 -10.63
C HIS A 289 -70.05 -58.33 -9.54
N LEU A 290 -70.03 -57.86 -8.28
CA LEU A 290 -70.79 -58.48 -7.19
C LEU A 290 -72.29 -58.46 -7.47
N VAL A 291 -72.86 -57.30 -7.81
CA VAL A 291 -74.28 -57.17 -8.17
C VAL A 291 -74.63 -58.05 -9.37
N LEU A 292 -73.76 -58.10 -10.38
CA LEU A 292 -73.97 -58.96 -11.54
C LEU A 292 -73.96 -60.45 -11.17
N ASN A 293 -73.12 -60.87 -10.22
CA ASN A 293 -73.12 -62.23 -9.70
C ASN A 293 -74.39 -62.52 -8.89
N GLU A 294 -74.85 -61.62 -8.03
CA GLU A 294 -76.13 -61.75 -7.32
C GLU A 294 -77.33 -61.89 -8.28
N ILE A 295 -77.35 -61.09 -9.35
CA ILE A 295 -78.38 -61.20 -10.40
C ILE A 295 -78.28 -62.56 -11.11
N ARG A 296 -77.08 -63.05 -11.38
CA ARG A 296 -76.88 -64.40 -11.97
C ARG A 296 -77.35 -65.50 -11.02
N GLU A 297 -77.03 -65.40 -9.73
CA GLU A 297 -77.47 -66.34 -8.70
C GLU A 297 -78.99 -66.35 -8.58
N THR A 298 -79.62 -65.18 -8.40
CA THR A 298 -81.09 -65.08 -8.33
C THR A 298 -81.79 -65.52 -9.62
N LEU A 299 -81.20 -65.25 -10.79
CA LEU A 299 -81.71 -65.77 -12.06
C LEU A 299 -81.61 -67.31 -12.10
N ASN A 300 -80.50 -67.88 -11.64
CA ASN A 300 -80.31 -69.33 -11.56
C ASN A 300 -81.27 -69.97 -10.53
N GLU A 301 -81.52 -69.34 -9.39
CA GLU A 301 -82.52 -69.77 -8.40
C GLU A 301 -83.95 -69.71 -8.94
N ARG A 302 -84.30 -68.64 -9.65
CA ARG A 302 -85.60 -68.53 -10.32
C ARG A 302 -85.73 -69.56 -11.46
N SER A 303 -84.67 -69.77 -12.21
CA SER A 303 -84.60 -70.78 -13.28
C SER A 303 -84.77 -72.20 -12.72
N THR A 304 -84.12 -72.51 -11.59
CA THR A 304 -84.26 -73.81 -10.91
C THR A 304 -85.65 -73.99 -10.28
N SER A 305 -86.18 -72.98 -9.59
CA SER A 305 -87.54 -73.03 -9.00
C SER A 305 -88.66 -73.09 -10.04
N ALA A 306 -88.47 -72.47 -11.21
CA ALA A 306 -89.37 -72.61 -12.36
C ALA A 306 -89.20 -73.94 -13.13
N GLY A 307 -88.28 -74.82 -12.71
CA GLY A 307 -87.98 -76.07 -13.43
C GLY A 307 -87.26 -75.88 -14.76
N LEU A 308 -86.86 -74.66 -15.09
CA LEU A 308 -86.22 -74.30 -16.36
C LEU A 308 -84.81 -74.89 -16.47
N LEU A 309 -84.09 -75.06 -15.36
CA LEU A 309 -82.73 -75.63 -15.40
C LEU A 309 -82.70 -77.14 -15.68
N VAL A 310 -83.78 -77.86 -15.33
CA VAL A 310 -83.87 -79.33 -15.47
C VAL A 310 -84.52 -79.72 -16.81
N ALA A 311 -85.39 -78.87 -17.36
CA ALA A 311 -86.20 -79.18 -18.54
C ALA A 311 -86.25 -78.04 -19.58
N GLN A 312 -85.16 -77.27 -19.76
CA GLN A 312 -85.18 -76.11 -20.69
C GLN A 312 -85.48 -76.51 -22.13
N GLN A 313 -84.86 -77.59 -22.61
CA GLN A 313 -85.09 -78.10 -23.96
C GLN A 313 -86.52 -78.61 -24.14
N GLU A 314 -87.02 -79.35 -23.15
CA GLU A 314 -88.39 -79.90 -23.15
C GLU A 314 -89.45 -78.79 -23.10
N LEU A 315 -89.21 -77.71 -22.34
CA LEU A 315 -90.09 -76.54 -22.26
C LEU A 315 -90.07 -75.73 -23.58
N MET A 316 -88.90 -75.57 -24.19
CA MET A 316 -88.77 -74.92 -25.51
C MET A 316 -89.44 -75.73 -26.61
N GLU A 317 -89.33 -77.06 -26.57
CA GLU A 317 -90.04 -77.97 -27.46
C GLU A 317 -91.55 -77.95 -27.22
N MET A 318 -91.99 -77.94 -25.97
CA MET A 318 -93.41 -77.80 -25.63
C MET A 318 -93.97 -76.46 -26.12
N GLN A 319 -93.23 -75.36 -26.00
CA GLN A 319 -93.67 -74.05 -26.51
C GLN A 319 -93.76 -74.05 -28.04
N LYS A 320 -92.80 -74.65 -28.75
CA LYS A 320 -92.87 -74.88 -30.20
C LYS A 320 -94.07 -75.75 -30.58
N MET A 321 -94.35 -76.81 -29.81
CA MET A 321 -95.50 -77.67 -30.04
C MET A 321 -96.82 -76.94 -29.79
N ILE A 322 -96.89 -76.05 -28.80
CA ILE A 322 -98.07 -75.22 -28.52
C ILE A 322 -98.29 -74.20 -29.65
N THR A 323 -97.25 -73.53 -30.14
CA THR A 323 -97.38 -72.61 -31.28
C THR A 323 -97.79 -73.35 -32.55
N MET A 324 -97.16 -74.48 -32.86
CA MET A 324 -97.56 -75.36 -33.96
C MET A 324 -99.02 -75.83 -33.82
N LYS A 325 -99.45 -76.19 -32.61
CA LYS A 325 -100.85 -76.58 -32.34
C LYS A 325 -101.81 -75.41 -32.56
N LYS A 326 -101.45 -74.18 -32.16
CA LYS A 326 -102.25 -72.97 -32.42
C LYS A 326 -102.34 -72.68 -33.92
N GLU A 327 -101.23 -72.77 -34.65
CA GLU A 327 -101.19 -72.62 -36.10
C GLU A 327 -102.01 -73.71 -36.81
N LEU A 328 -101.91 -74.97 -36.38
CA LEU A 328 -102.72 -76.07 -36.89
C LEU A 328 -104.20 -75.87 -36.60
N LYS A 329 -104.57 -75.38 -35.41
CA LYS A 329 -105.96 -75.01 -35.11
C LYS A 329 -106.47 -73.89 -36.01
N ALA A 330 -105.67 -72.84 -36.22
CA ALA A 330 -106.02 -71.77 -37.15
C ALA A 330 -106.18 -72.28 -38.59
N LYS A 331 -105.28 -73.17 -39.05
CA LYS A 331 -105.39 -73.85 -40.35
C LYS A 331 -106.62 -74.75 -40.43
N ILE A 332 -106.97 -75.47 -39.37
CA ILE A 332 -108.19 -76.28 -39.29
C ILE A 332 -109.44 -75.40 -39.33
N GLU A 333 -109.44 -74.24 -38.65
CA GLU A 333 -110.53 -73.28 -38.71
C GLU A 333 -110.69 -72.68 -40.11
N LEU A 334 -109.57 -72.32 -40.77
CA LEU A 334 -109.59 -71.88 -42.16
C LEU A 334 -110.11 -72.98 -43.11
N ILE A 335 -109.67 -74.22 -42.94
CA ILE A 335 -110.16 -75.36 -43.74
C ILE A 335 -111.64 -75.65 -43.44
N LYS A 336 -112.11 -75.49 -42.19
CA LYS A 336 -113.53 -75.63 -41.85
C LYS A 336 -114.38 -74.56 -42.51
N GLN A 337 -113.93 -73.30 -42.48
CA GLN A 337 -114.57 -72.19 -43.21
C GLN A 337 -114.57 -72.45 -44.72
N GLU A 338 -113.48 -72.98 -45.26
CA GLU A 338 -113.37 -73.34 -46.67
C GLU A 338 -114.32 -74.50 -47.05
N ILE A 339 -114.42 -75.54 -46.22
CA ILE A 339 -115.37 -76.66 -46.40
C ILE A 339 -116.83 -76.17 -46.32
N GLU A 340 -117.15 -75.27 -45.39
CA GLU A 340 -118.48 -74.64 -45.29
C GLU A 340 -118.82 -73.82 -46.55
N LEU A 341 -117.84 -73.13 -47.14
CA LEU A 341 -118.00 -72.38 -48.39
C LEU A 341 -118.14 -73.29 -49.63
N TYR A 342 -117.48 -74.46 -49.66
CA TYR A 342 -117.58 -75.42 -50.76
C TYR A 342 -118.76 -76.41 -50.66
N GLN A 343 -119.41 -76.56 -49.51
CA GLN A 343 -120.62 -77.38 -49.33
C GLN A 343 -121.80 -76.99 -50.26
N PRO A 344 -122.15 -75.71 -50.44
CA PRO A 344 -123.21 -75.32 -51.38
C PRO A 344 -122.81 -75.48 -52.87
N MET A 345 -121.51 -75.46 -53.21
CA MET A 345 -121.04 -75.71 -54.59
C MET A 345 -121.06 -77.19 -54.97
N LYS A 346 -120.76 -78.11 -54.05
CA LYS A 346 -120.88 -79.57 -54.29
C LYS A 346 -122.35 -80.03 -54.44
N GLN A 347 -123.30 -79.38 -53.76
CA GLN A 347 -124.73 -79.67 -53.93
C GLN A 347 -125.30 -79.18 -55.28
N LYS A 348 -124.72 -78.14 -55.88
CA LYS A 348 -125.06 -77.68 -57.24
C LYS A 348 -124.49 -78.58 -58.35
N ILE A 349 -123.37 -79.29 -58.09
CA ILE A 349 -122.75 -80.23 -59.05
C ILE A 349 -123.33 -81.66 -58.91
N LYS A 350 -123.83 -82.07 -57.75
CA LYS A 350 -124.54 -83.36 -57.58
C LYS A 350 -125.93 -83.39 -58.21
N LYS A 351 -126.64 -82.25 -58.32
CA LYS A 351 -127.92 -82.16 -59.04
C LYS A 351 -127.77 -82.21 -60.58
N SER A 352 -126.58 -81.95 -61.13
CA SER A 352 -126.32 -82.07 -62.57
C SER A 352 -125.74 -83.43 -62.99
N GLN A 353 -125.31 -84.27 -62.04
CA GLN A 353 -124.74 -85.62 -62.31
C GLN A 353 -125.67 -86.78 -61.92
N GLN A 354 -126.79 -86.52 -61.26
CA GLN A 354 -127.87 -87.48 -61.09
C GLN A 354 -128.87 -87.37 -62.24
N LEU A 355 -128.70 -88.28 -63.20
CA LEU A 355 -129.80 -89.02 -63.83
C LEU A 355 -130.71 -88.19 -64.78
N ARG A 356 -130.47 -88.05 -66.09
CA ARG A 356 -129.53 -88.70 -67.05
C ARG A 356 -129.33 -90.22 -66.89
N ALA A 357 -130.35 -90.89 -66.35
CA ALA A 357 -130.66 -92.31 -66.49
C ALA A 357 -132.20 -92.38 -66.28
N THR A 358 -132.96 -92.12 -67.35
CA THR A 358 -133.72 -93.12 -68.12
C THR A 358 -134.82 -93.82 -67.31
N TYR A 359 -136.08 -93.53 -67.64
CA TYR A 359 -137.01 -94.60 -68.01
C TYR A 359 -136.60 -95.08 -69.41
N PRO A 360 -136.74 -96.36 -69.80
CA PRO A 360 -136.90 -97.61 -69.05
C PRO A 360 -135.56 -98.31 -68.73
#